data_AF-R0FUM3-F1
#
_entry.id   AF-R0FUM3-F1
#
_cell.length_a   1.000
_cell.length_b   1.000
_cell.length_c   1.000
_cell.angle_alpha   90.00
_cell.angle_beta   90.00
_cell.angle_gamma   90.00
#
_symmetry.space_group_name_H-M   'P 1'
#
loop_
_entity.id
_entity.type
_entity.pdbx_description
1 polymer ?
#
loop_
_entity_poly.entity_id
_entity_poly.type
_entity_poly.pdbx_seq_one_letter_code
_entity_poly.pdbx_strand_id
1 'polypeptide(L)'
;MGKRRKLKLAYISNDSIRRTTLRRRGDGLKKKLNEIKTLCGVDACAVIYDPEKPTPDVWPSEPEVSDVIKRVDTETATKRIMMNQKDFLNQCIEKAKKQERRM
;
A
#
# COMPACT_ATOMS: atom_id res chain seq x y z
N MET A 1 17.19 7.25 -20.59
CA MET A 1 16.33 6.98 -19.40
C MET A 1 16.31 8.23 -18.52
N GLY A 2 15.21 8.99 -18.50
CA GLY A 2 15.14 10.24 -17.74
C GLY A 2 15.24 10.02 -16.23
N LYS A 3 15.93 10.91 -15.51
CA LYS A 3 16.09 10.85 -14.05
C LYS A 3 14.70 10.92 -13.40
N ARG A 4 14.31 9.86 -12.67
CA ARG A 4 13.01 9.81 -11.99
C ARG A 4 12.96 10.92 -10.94
N ARG A 5 12.15 11.94 -11.19
CA ARG A 5 11.96 13.04 -10.23
C ARG A 5 11.33 12.48 -8.95
N LYS A 6 11.89 12.84 -7.79
CA LYS A 6 11.29 12.52 -6.49
C LYS A 6 9.90 13.16 -6.42
N LEU A 7 8.87 12.35 -6.25
CA LEU A 7 7.50 12.82 -6.15
C LEU A 7 7.20 13.26 -4.72
N LYS A 8 6.52 14.40 -4.57
CA LYS A 8 5.92 14.80 -3.29
C LYS A 8 4.76 13.84 -3.00
N LEU A 9 4.69 13.33 -1.77
CA LEU A 9 3.61 12.44 -1.32
C LEU A 9 2.43 13.30 -0.84
N ALA A 10 1.77 13.94 -1.80
CA ALA A 10 0.60 14.78 -1.63
C ALA A 10 -0.40 14.48 -2.74
N TYR A 11 -1.62 15.00 -2.60
CA TYR A 11 -2.64 14.89 -3.64
C TYR A 11 -2.14 15.50 -4.96
N ILE A 12 -2.37 14.80 -6.09
CA ILE A 12 -1.98 15.27 -7.42
C ILE A 12 -3.16 16.04 -8.01
N SER A 13 -3.08 17.38 -8.02
CA SER A 13 -4.19 18.21 -8.49
C SER A 13 -4.50 18.07 -9.98
N ASN A 14 -3.50 17.76 -10.82
CA ASN A 14 -3.74 17.55 -12.25
C ASN A 14 -4.39 16.17 -12.49
N ASP A 15 -5.61 16.18 -13.00
CA ASP A 15 -6.44 14.98 -13.17
C ASP A 15 -5.84 13.95 -14.12
N SER A 16 -5.32 14.38 -15.28
CA SER A 16 -4.71 13.48 -16.27
C SER A 16 -3.48 12.76 -15.71
N ILE A 17 -2.62 13.50 -14.99
CA ILE A 17 -1.45 12.93 -14.32
C ILE A 17 -1.90 12.02 -13.17
N ARG A 18 -2.92 12.42 -12.39
CA ARG A 18 -3.44 11.63 -11.27
C ARG A 18 -3.99 10.29 -11.75
N ARG A 19 -4.84 10.26 -12.78
CA ARG A 19 -5.36 9.03 -13.43
C ARG A 19 -4.24 8.09 -13.87
N THR A 20 -3.30 8.62 -14.66
CA THR A 20 -2.18 7.84 -15.19
C THR A 20 -1.31 7.29 -14.06
N THR A 21 -1.12 8.08 -13.01
CA THR A 21 -0.37 7.68 -11.82
C THR A 21 -1.10 6.60 -11.03
N LEU A 22 -2.42 6.73 -10.83
CA LEU A 22 -3.26 5.74 -10.16
C LEU A 22 -3.15 4.38 -10.85
N ARG A 23 -3.35 4.33 -12.17
CA ARG A 23 -3.21 3.09 -12.95
C ARG A 23 -1.81 2.47 -12.78
N ARG A 24 -0.75 3.23 -13.06
CA ARG A 24 0.63 2.70 -13.01
C ARG A 24 1.05 2.26 -11.60
N ARG A 25 0.62 2.98 -10.56
CA ARG A 25 0.92 2.61 -9.17
C ARG A 25 0.05 1.46 -8.69
N GLY A 26 -1.21 1.38 -9.11
CA GLY A 26 -2.09 0.25 -8.83
C GLY A 26 -1.54 -1.05 -9.41
N ASP A 27 -1.10 -1.03 -10.67
CA ASP A 27 -0.44 -2.19 -11.29
C ASP A 27 0.85 -2.58 -10.55
N GLY A 28 1.65 -1.59 -10.15
CA GLY A 28 2.86 -1.82 -9.35
C GLY A 28 2.57 -2.39 -7.96
N LEU A 29 1.50 -1.94 -7.31
CA LEU A 29 1.05 -2.44 -6.02
C LEU A 29 0.63 -3.91 -6.12
N LYS A 30 -0.23 -4.24 -7.09
CA LYS A 30 -0.66 -5.63 -7.36
C LYS A 30 0.53 -6.56 -7.61
N LYS A 31 1.53 -6.11 -8.38
CA LYS A 31 2.78 -6.87 -8.58
C LYS A 31 3.53 -7.11 -7.27
N LYS A 32 3.67 -6.09 -6.42
CA LYS A 32 4.35 -6.23 -5.12
C LYS A 32 3.58 -7.11 -4.14
N LEU A 33 2.25 -7.05 -4.15
CA LEU A 33 1.41 -7.94 -3.36
C LEU A 33 1.54 -9.39 -3.82
N ASN A 34 1.62 -9.63 -5.13
CA ASN A 34 1.90 -10.97 -5.65
C ASN A 34 3.26 -11.49 -5.18
N GLU A 35 4.31 -10.66 -5.25
CA GLU A 35 5.65 -11.02 -4.72
C GLU A 35 5.58 -11.37 -3.22
N ILE A 36 4.88 -10.57 -2.39
CA ILE A 36 4.73 -10.84 -0.95
C ILE A 36 3.96 -12.16 -0.71
N LYS A 37 2.83 -12.34 -1.40
CA LYS A 37 2.01 -13.56 -1.30
C LYS A 37 2.84 -14.80 -1.65
N THR A 38 3.59 -14.76 -2.75
CA THR A 38 4.43 -15.87 -3.20
C THR A 38 5.64 -16.13 -2.31
N LEU A 39 6.40 -15.08 -1.94
CA LEU A 39 7.67 -15.25 -1.22
C LEU A 39 7.49 -15.55 0.26
N CYS A 40 6.44 -14.99 0.87
CA CYS A 40 6.20 -15.13 2.31
C CYS A 40 5.12 -16.17 2.63
N GLY A 41 4.38 -16.67 1.63
CA GLY A 41 3.28 -17.61 1.85
C GLY A 41 2.13 -17.03 2.66
N VAL A 42 1.91 -15.71 2.57
CA VAL A 42 0.86 -15.00 3.32
C VAL A 42 -0.31 -14.64 2.42
N ASP A 43 -1.51 -14.59 2.99
CA ASP A 43 -2.66 -14.04 2.28
C ASP A 43 -2.60 -12.51 2.23
N ALA A 44 -2.83 -11.98 1.04
CA ALA A 44 -2.82 -10.55 0.77
C ALA A 44 -3.86 -10.24 -0.30
N CYS A 45 -4.50 -9.08 -0.20
CA CYS A 45 -5.48 -8.61 -1.17
C CYS A 45 -5.39 -7.09 -1.33
N ALA A 46 -5.97 -6.56 -2.40
CA ALA A 46 -6.16 -5.13 -2.59
C ALA A 46 -7.54 -4.81 -3.15
N VAL A 47 -8.12 -3.72 -2.65
CA VAL A 47 -9.33 -3.07 -3.18
C VAL A 47 -8.96 -1.62 -3.48
N ILE A 48 -8.98 -1.24 -4.75
CA ILE A 48 -8.55 0.08 -5.22
C ILE A 48 -9.74 0.79 -5.84
N TYR A 49 -10.16 1.90 -5.22
CA TYR A 49 -11.23 2.74 -5.74
C TYR A 49 -10.66 3.80 -6.68
N ASP A 50 -11.22 3.86 -7.87
CA ASP A 50 -10.98 4.92 -8.84
C ASP A 50 -12.26 5.75 -8.94
N PRO A 51 -12.24 7.06 -8.64
CA PRO A 51 -13.43 7.92 -8.73
C PRO A 51 -14.10 7.94 -10.10
N GLU A 52 -13.39 7.52 -11.15
CA GLU A 52 -13.90 7.49 -12.51
C GLU A 52 -14.47 6.13 -12.92
N LYS A 53 -14.35 5.11 -12.07
CA LYS A 53 -14.88 3.78 -12.34
C LYS A 53 -16.04 3.45 -11.39
N PRO A 54 -17.10 2.83 -11.89
CA PRO A 54 -18.24 2.45 -11.05
C PRO A 54 -17.91 1.29 -10.09
N THR A 55 -16.91 0.48 -10.43
CA THR A 55 -16.48 -0.68 -9.63
C THR A 55 -15.00 -0.56 -9.24
N PRO A 56 -14.62 -1.04 -8.05
CA PRO A 56 -13.23 -1.04 -7.63
C PRO A 56 -12.40 -2.03 -8.46
N ASP A 57 -11.12 -1.72 -8.63
CA ASP A 57 -10.13 -2.68 -9.11
C ASP A 57 -9.71 -3.58 -7.95
N VAL A 58 -9.97 -4.87 -8.08
CA VAL A 58 -9.75 -5.86 -7.02
C VAL A 58 -8.67 -6.84 -7.44
N TRP A 59 -7.87 -7.27 -6.46
CA TRP A 59 -6.84 -8.27 -6.66
C TRP A 59 -6.74 -9.19 -5.43
N PRO A 60 -6.57 -10.51 -5.59
CA PRO A 60 -6.39 -11.24 -6.86
C PRO A 60 -7.70 -11.60 -7.59
N SER A 61 -8.77 -11.91 -6.85
CA SER A 61 -10.12 -12.16 -7.38
C SER A 61 -11.16 -11.75 -6.34
N GLU A 62 -12.38 -11.43 -6.76
CA GLU A 62 -13.46 -11.02 -5.83
C GLU A 62 -13.73 -12.02 -4.71
N PRO A 63 -13.85 -13.35 -4.97
CA PRO A 63 -14.09 -14.31 -3.90
C PRO A 63 -12.95 -14.35 -2.89
N GLU A 64 -11.70 -14.40 -3.37
CA GLU A 64 -10.53 -14.48 -2.52
C GLU A 64 -10.35 -13.21 -1.67
N VAL A 65 -10.58 -12.04 -2.26
CA VAL A 65 -10.60 -10.76 -1.54
C VAL A 65 -11.65 -10.77 -0.44
N SER A 66 -12.87 -11.26 -0.72
CA SER A 66 -13.95 -11.36 0.26
C SER A 66 -13.54 -12.24 1.45
N ASP A 67 -12.90 -13.37 1.19
CA ASP A 67 -12.47 -14.31 2.24
C ASP A 67 -11.31 -13.77 3.08
N VAL A 68 -10.37 -13.05 2.48
CA VAL A 68 -9.31 -12.34 3.21
C VAL A 68 -9.89 -11.24 4.10
N ILE A 69 -10.82 -10.43 3.58
CA ILE A 69 -11.45 -9.34 4.35
C ILE A 69 -12.25 -9.90 5.53
N LYS A 70 -13.06 -10.94 5.32
CA LYS A 70 -13.83 -11.59 6.40
C LYS A 70 -12.92 -12.07 7.53
N ARG A 71 -11.82 -12.76 7.18
CA ARG A 71 -10.83 -13.23 8.17
C ARG A 71 -10.21 -12.08 8.94
N VAL A 72 -9.78 -11.02 8.25
CA VAL A 72 -9.25 -9.81 8.89
C VAL A 72 -10.28 -9.17 9.80
N ASP A 73 -11.55 -9.05 9.41
CA ASP A 73 -12.58 -8.46 10.28
C ASP A 73 -12.86 -9.32 11.52
N THR A 74 -12.81 -10.65 11.39
CA THR A 74 -12.94 -11.56 12.54
C THR A 74 -11.72 -11.56 13.46
N GLU A 75 -10.50 -11.49 12.92
CA GLU A 75 -9.24 -11.58 13.69
C GLU A 75 -8.80 -10.22 14.27
N THR A 76 -9.04 -9.12 13.55
CA THR A 76 -8.50 -7.80 13.91
C THR A 76 -9.33 -7.01 14.91
N ALA A 77 -10.46 -7.55 15.40
CA ALA A 77 -11.14 -7.00 16.58
C ALA A 77 -10.20 -6.90 17.81
N THR A 78 -9.08 -7.63 17.84
CA THR A 78 -8.16 -7.68 18.98
C THR A 78 -6.83 -6.93 18.82
N LYS A 79 -6.38 -6.56 17.61
CA LYS A 79 -5.04 -5.93 17.40
C LYS A 79 -4.86 -5.24 16.03
N ARG A 80 -5.65 -4.19 15.71
CA ARG A 80 -5.34 -3.32 14.54
C ARG A 80 -4.15 -2.41 14.85
N ILE A 81 -2.95 -2.80 14.42
CA ILE A 81 -1.81 -1.87 14.35
C ILE A 81 -1.93 -1.09 13.04
N MET A 82 -2.60 0.05 13.08
CA MET A 82 -2.56 1.00 11.98
C MET A 82 -1.27 1.81 12.07
N MET A 83 -0.44 1.77 11.03
CA MET A 83 0.80 2.50 10.96
C MET A 83 0.84 3.29 9.66
N ASN A 84 0.84 4.62 9.75
CA ASN A 84 0.94 5.46 8.57
C ASN A 84 2.42 5.74 8.23
N GLN A 85 2.66 6.31 7.05
CA GLN A 85 4.02 6.57 6.58
C GLN A 85 4.78 7.57 7.46
N LYS A 86 4.10 8.58 8.01
CA LYS A 86 4.73 9.57 8.88
C LYS A 86 5.23 8.90 10.16
N ASP A 87 4.40 8.06 10.76
CA ASP A 87 4.76 7.32 11.98
C ASP A 87 5.92 6.36 11.71
N PHE A 88 5.91 5.67 10.56
CA PHE A 88 7.03 4.82 10.14
C PHE A 88 8.33 5.58 9.96
N LEU A 89 8.30 6.70 9.24
CA LEU A 89 9.50 7.51 9.04
C LEU A 89 10.03 8.05 10.37
N ASN A 90 9.15 8.50 11.26
CA ASN A 90 9.54 8.96 12.59
C ASN A 90 10.19 7.84 13.41
N GLN A 91 9.64 6.62 13.38
CA GLN A 91 10.27 5.47 14.05
C GLN A 91 11.65 5.14 13.47
N CYS A 92 11.83 5.21 12.15
CA CYS A 92 13.13 5.03 11.51
C CYS A 92 14.13 6.10 11.94
N ILE A 93 13.71 7.37 12.01
CA ILE A 93 14.54 8.49 12.48
C ILE A 93 14.96 8.26 13.93
N GLU A 94 14.04 7.90 14.81
CA GLU A 94 14.36 7.66 16.22
C GLU A 94 15.29 6.47 16.42
N LYS A 95 15.14 5.39 15.62
CA LYS A 95 16.08 4.26 15.61
C LYS A 95 17.48 4.71 15.19
N ALA A 96 17.61 5.53 14.15
CA ALA A 96 18.90 6.05 13.70
C ALA A 96 19.57 6.92 14.79
N LYS A 97 18.83 7.86 15.41
CA LYS A 97 19.35 8.68 16.53
C LYS A 97 19.78 7.86 17.73
N LYS A 98 19.10 6.75 18.02
CA LYS A 98 19.47 5.86 19.13
C LYS A 98 20.76 5.09 18.81
N GLN A 99 20.99 4.75 17.55
CA GLN A 99 22.21 4.09 17.09
C GLN A 99 23.40 5.05 17.13
N GLU A 100 23.23 6.31 16.72
CA GLU A 100 24.25 7.36 16.88
C GLU A 100 24.62 7.60 18.34
N ARG A 101 23.64 7.65 19.26
CA ARG A 101 23.90 7.82 20.71
C ARG A 101 24.60 6.63 21.39
N ARG A 102 24.70 5.50 20.70
CA ARG A 102 25.39 4.28 21.18
C ARG A 102 26.79 4.13 20.59
N MET A 103 27.15 4.98 19.62
CA MET A 103 28.50 5.15 19.10
C MET A 103 29.20 6.27 19.89
#